data_AF-D8M5H7-F1
#
_entry.id   AF-D8M5H7-F1
#
_cell.length_a   1.000
_cell.length_b   1.000
_cell.length_c   1.000
_cell.angle_alpha   90.00
_cell.angle_beta   90.00
_cell.angle_gamma   90.00
#
_symmetry.space_group_name_H-M   'P 1'
#
loop_
_entity.id
_entity.type
_entity.pdbx_description
1 polymer ?
#
loop_
_entity_poly.entity_id
_entity_poly.type
_entity_poly.pdbx_seq_one_letter_code
_entity_poly.pdbx_strand_id
1 'polypeptide(L)'
;MILNGAFEKVYPDLTESICNIESDFETILSSDKPIDEPNRSYQQFSILFIILYLCRGEKNEAGKVIDEFITEQTLRNGIEVNGRKYSPILKLGDKEINGKPIGKGFKIRYAFDYKAAIKELKSNRYRMIFITCSPGDGIMAKECDDDVDQYADAFVSCVHEFNKRGGGVYWFLNNYPFTYEADLYFKKFYGFEAVGDRDKTINGGKVMERLECESPTAGHFCTIGGNATDLSTCDSLDFGIEHIFEGTKLCKLNEGQLEKAGFRIFARESEGNASIMFKERKEGSQEGRMIIDSAATKLFLEFTEDGTARWISNAAVWLCNAEEYEEERAKNPKMLSGFKIDETFLLKKMPMEKRELKRYSKIS
;
A
#
# COMPACT_ATOMS: atom_id res chain seq x y z
N MET A 1 6.69 -32.07 36.40
CA MET A 1 5.92 -33.03 35.59
C MET A 1 5.06 -32.23 34.65
N ILE A 2 5.22 -32.50 33.36
CA ILE A 2 4.79 -31.69 32.21
C ILE A 2 3.32 -31.94 31.89
N LEU A 3 2.57 -30.90 31.54
CA LEU A 3 1.34 -30.93 30.74
C LEU A 3 1.45 -29.71 29.80
N ASN A 4 2.10 -29.79 28.63
CA ASN A 4 1.67 -30.41 27.37
C ASN A 4 0.20 -30.13 27.02
N GLY A 5 -0.01 -29.17 26.12
CA GLY A 5 -1.31 -28.87 25.51
C GLY A 5 -1.39 -27.46 24.92
N ALA A 6 -0.40 -27.02 24.13
CA ALA A 6 -0.44 -25.73 23.44
C ALA A 6 -0.23 -25.94 21.93
N PHE A 7 -1.32 -25.74 21.19
CA PHE A 7 -1.40 -25.41 19.77
C PHE A 7 -0.66 -26.32 18.77
N GLU A 8 -1.19 -27.52 18.57
CA GLU A 8 -1.21 -28.13 17.23
C GLU A 8 -2.54 -27.75 16.57
N LYS A 9 -2.56 -26.63 15.83
CA LYS A 9 -3.56 -26.43 14.77
C LYS A 9 -2.83 -26.34 13.44
N VAL A 10 -3.28 -27.20 12.54
CA VAL A 10 -2.69 -27.55 11.26
C VAL A 10 -3.09 -26.43 10.27
N TYR A 11 -2.10 -25.62 9.84
CA TYR A 11 -2.23 -24.45 8.94
C TYR A 11 -2.42 -24.67 7.41
N PRO A 12 -2.57 -25.88 6.82
CA PRO A 12 -2.82 -26.05 5.37
C PRO A 12 -4.12 -25.45 4.85
N ASP A 13 -5.19 -25.43 5.66
CA ASP A 13 -6.55 -25.00 5.24
C ASP A 13 -6.69 -23.47 5.19
N LEU A 14 -5.87 -22.74 5.95
CA LEU A 14 -5.87 -21.28 5.97
C LEU A 14 -5.36 -20.67 4.66
N THR A 15 -4.49 -21.37 3.94
CA THR A 15 -3.86 -20.87 2.71
C THR A 15 -4.82 -20.83 1.52
N GLU A 16 -5.73 -21.81 1.40
CA GLU A 16 -6.74 -21.82 0.34
C GLU A 16 -7.80 -20.75 0.64
N SER A 17 -8.15 -20.57 1.92
CA SER A 17 -9.04 -19.50 2.41
C SER A 17 -8.46 -18.09 2.24
N ILE A 18 -7.19 -17.84 2.55
CA ILE A 18 -6.60 -16.50 2.46
C ILE A 18 -6.46 -16.05 1.01
N CYS A 19 -6.06 -16.92 0.08
CA CYS A 19 -5.94 -16.59 -1.34
C CYS A 19 -7.29 -16.57 -2.07
N ASN A 20 -8.24 -17.45 -1.69
CA ASN A 20 -9.52 -17.65 -2.40
C ASN A 20 -10.77 -17.19 -1.64
N ILE A 21 -10.68 -16.39 -0.56
CA ILE A 21 -11.88 -15.74 -0.04
C ILE A 21 -12.44 -14.80 -1.11
N GLU A 22 -13.52 -15.27 -1.72
CA GLU A 22 -14.39 -14.50 -2.59
C GLU A 22 -14.93 -13.32 -1.77
N SER A 23 -14.80 -12.12 -2.32
CA SER A 23 -15.62 -11.01 -1.81
C SER A 23 -17.00 -11.14 -2.44
N ASP A 24 -18.09 -10.95 -1.71
CA ASP A 24 -19.45 -10.96 -2.30
C ASP A 24 -19.62 -9.92 -3.43
N PHE A 25 -18.73 -8.92 -3.50
CA PHE A 25 -18.58 -8.00 -4.62
C PHE A 25 -18.22 -8.68 -5.96
N GLU A 26 -17.44 -9.76 -5.91
CA GLU A 26 -17.10 -10.63 -7.06
C GLU A 26 -18.34 -11.39 -7.57
N THR A 27 -19.31 -11.68 -6.69
CA THR A 27 -20.60 -12.27 -7.01
C THR A 27 -21.57 -11.26 -7.64
N ILE A 28 -21.52 -9.99 -7.21
CA ILE A 28 -22.40 -8.93 -7.71
C ILE A 28 -21.94 -8.39 -9.07
N LEU A 29 -20.63 -8.26 -9.31
CA LEU A 29 -20.11 -7.90 -10.65
C LEU A 29 -20.19 -9.05 -11.67
N SER A 30 -20.31 -10.29 -11.21
CA SER A 30 -20.46 -11.47 -12.06
C SER A 30 -21.91 -11.90 -12.30
N SER A 31 -22.91 -11.25 -11.70
CA SER A 31 -24.31 -11.71 -11.76
C SER A 31 -24.97 -11.69 -13.15
N ASP A 32 -24.27 -11.20 -14.18
CA ASP A 32 -24.67 -11.31 -15.59
C ASP A 32 -23.95 -12.45 -16.35
N LYS A 33 -23.14 -13.29 -15.68
CA LYS A 33 -22.47 -14.43 -16.32
C LYS A 33 -22.55 -15.70 -15.46
N PRO A 34 -22.75 -16.88 -16.10
CA PRO A 34 -22.92 -18.13 -15.39
C PRO A 34 -21.69 -18.48 -14.52
N ILE A 35 -22.00 -18.93 -13.32
CA ILE A 35 -21.12 -19.37 -12.24
C ILE A 35 -20.35 -20.61 -12.73
N ASP A 36 -19.19 -20.41 -13.36
CA ASP A 36 -18.19 -21.47 -13.60
C ASP A 36 -16.78 -20.94 -14.01
N GLU A 37 -16.49 -19.63 -13.91
CA GLU A 37 -15.16 -19.09 -14.23
C GLU A 37 -14.40 -18.61 -12.96
N PRO A 38 -13.14 -19.06 -12.73
CA PRO A 38 -12.37 -18.68 -11.55
C PRO A 38 -11.97 -17.19 -11.56
N ASN A 39 -11.92 -16.59 -10.35
CA ASN A 39 -11.48 -15.24 -9.96
C ASN A 39 -10.48 -14.53 -10.92
N ARG A 40 -11.01 -13.88 -11.96
CA ARG A 40 -10.26 -13.03 -12.92
C ARG A 40 -10.80 -11.59 -12.97
N SER A 41 -11.43 -11.12 -11.89
CA SER A 41 -12.22 -9.89 -11.86
C SER A 41 -11.43 -8.61 -12.16
N TYR A 42 -10.12 -8.55 -11.85
CA TYR A 42 -9.33 -7.31 -11.97
C TYR A 42 -8.26 -7.31 -13.10
N GLN A 43 -8.30 -8.25 -14.05
CA GLN A 43 -7.29 -8.37 -15.13
C GLN A 43 -7.19 -7.17 -16.10
N GLN A 44 -8.22 -6.32 -16.10
CA GLN A 44 -8.26 -5.09 -16.88
C GLN A 44 -7.57 -3.90 -16.17
N PHE A 45 -7.22 -4.04 -14.90
CA PHE A 45 -6.59 -3.00 -14.10
C PHE A 45 -5.10 -3.28 -13.88
N SER A 46 -4.34 -2.21 -13.72
CA SER A 46 -2.90 -2.31 -13.44
C SER A 46 -2.52 -1.53 -12.19
N ILE A 47 -1.58 -2.09 -11.43
CA ILE A 47 -0.94 -1.47 -10.26
C ILE A 47 0.51 -1.15 -10.60
N LEU A 48 0.93 0.08 -10.33
CA LEU A 48 2.35 0.45 -10.36
C LEU A 48 2.91 0.44 -8.94
N PHE A 49 3.86 -0.47 -8.68
CA PHE A 49 4.66 -0.45 -7.46
C PHE A 49 5.88 0.46 -7.66
N ILE A 50 5.88 1.60 -6.99
CA ILE A 50 6.96 2.58 -6.99
C ILE A 50 7.78 2.34 -5.73
N ILE A 51 8.93 1.70 -5.90
CA ILE A 51 9.78 1.26 -4.80
C ILE A 51 11.01 2.16 -4.75
N LEU A 52 11.05 3.09 -3.78
CA LEU A 52 12.12 4.10 -3.69
C LEU A 52 13.19 3.76 -2.64
N TYR A 53 13.00 2.64 -1.94
CA TYR A 53 13.99 2.06 -1.05
C TYR A 53 13.99 0.55 -1.13
N LEU A 54 15.20 -0.02 -1.17
CA LEU A 54 15.50 -1.42 -0.96
C LEU A 54 16.76 -1.50 -0.08
N CYS A 55 16.92 -2.61 0.61
CA CYS A 55 18.09 -2.92 1.44
C CYS A 55 19.39 -2.65 0.68
N ARG A 56 20.27 -1.87 1.31
CA ARG A 56 21.57 -1.47 0.74
C ARG A 56 22.74 -2.28 1.30
N GLY A 57 22.47 -3.28 2.14
CA GLY A 57 23.50 -4.09 2.80
C GLY A 57 24.27 -3.36 3.91
N GLU A 58 23.80 -2.19 4.34
CA GLU A 58 24.35 -1.44 5.46
C GLU A 58 24.22 -2.25 6.76
N LYS A 59 25.19 -2.14 7.65
CA LYS A 59 25.23 -2.89 8.92
C LYS A 59 25.14 -1.95 10.10
N ASN A 60 24.42 -2.38 11.13
CA ASN A 60 24.39 -1.69 12.41
C ASN A 60 25.68 -1.94 13.24
N GLU A 61 25.77 -1.32 14.41
CA GLU A 61 26.92 -1.47 15.34
C GLU A 61 27.17 -2.92 15.77
N ALA A 62 26.14 -3.76 15.78
CA ALA A 62 26.24 -5.19 16.06
C ALA A 62 26.63 -6.04 14.83
N GLY A 63 26.90 -5.42 13.68
CA GLY A 63 27.26 -6.10 12.44
C GLY A 63 26.10 -6.77 11.69
N LYS A 64 24.85 -6.58 12.13
CA LYS A 64 23.65 -7.11 11.45
C LYS A 64 23.25 -6.18 10.28
N VAL A 65 22.89 -6.77 9.14
CA VAL A 65 22.36 -6.03 7.99
C VAL A 65 21.04 -5.37 8.37
N ILE A 66 20.96 -4.07 8.12
CA ILE A 66 19.76 -3.24 8.31
C ILE A 66 18.78 -3.58 7.17
N ASP A 67 17.52 -3.80 7.53
CA ASP A 67 16.42 -4.02 6.58
C ASP A 67 16.64 -5.17 5.60
N GLU A 68 17.32 -6.23 6.03
CA GLU A 68 17.75 -7.38 5.21
C GLU A 68 16.65 -8.01 4.33
N PHE A 69 15.38 -7.86 4.73
CA PHE A 69 14.22 -8.41 4.02
C PHE A 69 13.50 -7.42 3.10
N ILE A 70 13.84 -6.14 3.11
CA ILE A 70 13.30 -5.13 2.19
C ILE A 70 13.99 -5.27 0.84
N THR A 71 13.69 -6.34 0.12
CA THR A 71 14.29 -6.66 -1.19
C THR A 71 13.22 -6.86 -2.24
N GLU A 72 13.57 -6.66 -3.51
CA GLU A 72 12.69 -7.00 -4.63
C GLU A 72 12.33 -8.49 -4.63
N GLN A 73 13.25 -9.36 -4.20
CA GLN A 73 13.01 -10.79 -4.12
C GLN A 73 11.91 -11.12 -3.11
N THR A 74 11.96 -10.51 -1.92
CA THR A 74 10.91 -10.67 -0.90
C THR A 74 9.58 -10.12 -1.41
N LEU A 75 9.57 -8.94 -2.03
CA LEU A 75 8.35 -8.35 -2.58
C LEU A 75 7.70 -9.27 -3.62
N ARG A 76 8.49 -9.79 -4.58
CA ARG A 76 7.98 -10.60 -5.69
C ARG A 76 7.62 -12.02 -5.29
N ASN A 77 8.52 -12.67 -4.58
CA ASN A 77 8.48 -14.11 -4.34
C ASN A 77 8.13 -14.47 -2.90
N GLY A 78 8.11 -13.48 -2.01
CA GLY A 78 7.74 -13.68 -0.62
C GLY A 78 8.83 -14.36 0.19
N ILE A 79 8.45 -14.71 1.41
CA ILE A 79 9.15 -15.69 2.23
C ILE A 79 8.41 -17.04 2.14
N GLU A 80 9.16 -18.12 2.34
CA GLU A 80 8.58 -19.46 2.39
C GLU A 80 8.15 -19.78 3.83
N VAL A 81 6.86 -20.08 4.01
CA VAL A 81 6.28 -20.50 5.28
C VAL A 81 5.59 -21.84 5.04
N ASN A 82 6.02 -22.88 5.77
CA ASN A 82 5.48 -24.24 5.65
C ASN A 82 5.44 -24.77 4.21
N GLY A 83 6.52 -24.53 3.43
CA GLY A 83 6.62 -25.00 2.04
C GLY A 83 5.81 -24.19 1.02
N ARG A 84 5.21 -23.06 1.42
CA ARG A 84 4.42 -22.19 0.55
C ARG A 84 4.97 -20.77 0.55
N LYS A 85 4.99 -20.13 -0.61
CA LYS A 85 5.47 -18.74 -0.79
C LYS A 85 4.31 -17.76 -0.78
N TYR A 86 4.45 -16.69 -0.01
CA TYR A 86 3.43 -15.65 0.13
C TYR A 86 4.04 -14.30 -0.17
N SER A 87 3.50 -13.60 -1.16
CA SER A 87 3.96 -12.26 -1.49
C SER A 87 2.80 -11.37 -1.92
N PRO A 88 2.92 -10.04 -1.77
CA PRO A 88 1.92 -9.11 -2.29
C PRO A 88 1.69 -9.31 -3.79
N ILE A 89 2.75 -9.64 -4.53
CA ILE A 89 2.70 -9.79 -5.98
C ILE A 89 1.96 -11.06 -6.39
N LEU A 90 2.12 -12.16 -5.65
CA LEU A 90 1.35 -13.38 -5.87
C LEU A 90 -0.13 -13.17 -5.51
N LYS A 91 -0.40 -12.45 -4.43
CA LYS A 91 -1.77 -12.20 -3.93
C LYS A 91 -2.56 -11.26 -4.83
N LEU A 92 -1.92 -10.22 -5.35
CA LEU A 92 -2.57 -9.20 -6.18
C LEU A 92 -2.52 -9.52 -7.67
N GLY A 93 -1.45 -10.19 -8.12
CA GLY A 93 -1.14 -10.37 -9.54
C GLY A 93 -2.03 -11.37 -10.28
N ASP A 94 -1.68 -11.56 -11.55
CA ASP A 94 -2.35 -12.43 -12.53
C ASP A 94 -1.71 -13.82 -12.65
N LYS A 95 -0.95 -14.25 -11.64
CA LYS A 95 -0.27 -15.55 -11.70
C LYS A 95 -1.27 -16.70 -11.63
N GLU A 96 -0.99 -17.73 -12.43
CA GLU A 96 -1.72 -18.99 -12.43
C GLU A 96 -0.80 -20.16 -12.06
N ILE A 97 -1.35 -21.13 -11.32
CA ILE A 97 -0.70 -22.41 -11.03
C ILE A 97 -1.67 -23.51 -11.45
N ASN A 98 -1.22 -24.41 -12.33
CA ASN A 98 -2.03 -25.51 -12.87
C ASN A 98 -3.38 -25.05 -13.47
N GLY A 99 -3.39 -23.89 -14.15
CA GLY A 99 -4.59 -23.32 -14.75
C GLY A 99 -5.56 -22.64 -13.78
N LYS A 100 -5.21 -22.56 -12.48
CA LYS A 100 -6.00 -21.84 -11.48
C LYS A 100 -5.32 -20.50 -11.13
N PRO A 101 -6.04 -19.37 -11.21
CA PRO A 101 -5.52 -18.09 -10.71
C PRO A 101 -5.33 -18.18 -9.19
N ILE A 102 -4.23 -17.62 -8.69
CA ILE A 102 -3.92 -17.62 -7.24
C ILE A 102 -3.97 -16.22 -6.62
N GLY A 103 -4.17 -15.19 -7.45
CA GLY A 103 -4.24 -13.78 -7.04
C GLY A 103 -5.44 -13.08 -7.66
N LYS A 104 -5.59 -11.78 -7.36
CA LYS A 104 -6.73 -10.96 -7.81
C LYS A 104 -6.73 -10.61 -9.30
N GLY A 105 -5.64 -10.87 -10.03
CA GLY A 105 -5.57 -10.67 -11.47
C GLY A 105 -4.99 -9.33 -11.91
N PHE A 106 -4.57 -8.45 -11.00
CA PHE A 106 -4.01 -7.15 -11.39
C PHE A 106 -2.74 -7.29 -12.22
N LYS A 107 -2.58 -6.44 -13.24
CA LYS A 107 -1.32 -6.33 -13.97
C LYS A 107 -0.33 -5.49 -13.17
N ILE A 108 0.73 -6.12 -12.66
CA ILE A 108 1.69 -5.42 -11.80
C ILE A 108 2.95 -5.00 -12.57
N ARG A 109 3.33 -3.74 -12.40
CA ARG A 109 4.58 -3.15 -12.91
C ARG A 109 5.33 -2.43 -11.81
N TYR A 110 6.59 -2.08 -12.08
CA TYR A 110 7.51 -1.53 -11.09
C TYR A 110 8.23 -0.30 -11.64
N ALA A 111 8.49 0.64 -10.75
CA ALA A 111 9.46 1.72 -10.94
C ALA A 111 10.36 1.79 -9.71
N PHE A 112 11.66 1.96 -9.91
CA PHE A 112 12.66 1.93 -8.83
C PHE A 112 13.35 3.29 -8.60
N ASP A 113 12.92 4.31 -9.35
CA ASP A 113 13.43 5.66 -9.29
C ASP A 113 12.36 6.65 -9.80
N TYR A 114 12.60 7.95 -9.60
CA TYR A 114 11.65 8.99 -9.98
C TYR A 114 11.40 9.09 -11.48
N LYS A 115 12.42 8.91 -12.34
CA LYS A 115 12.28 9.03 -13.79
C LYS A 115 11.43 7.90 -14.36
N ALA A 116 11.70 6.67 -13.93
CA ALA A 116 10.92 5.50 -14.28
C ALA A 116 9.47 5.64 -13.80
N ALA A 117 9.28 6.12 -12.56
CA ALA A 117 7.95 6.34 -12.00
C ALA A 117 7.14 7.37 -12.80
N ILE A 118 7.74 8.52 -13.12
CA ILE A 118 7.12 9.56 -13.95
C ILE A 118 6.76 9.01 -15.34
N LYS A 119 7.69 8.28 -15.99
CA LYS A 119 7.44 7.65 -17.29
C LYS A 119 6.27 6.68 -17.25
N GLU A 120 6.20 5.85 -16.22
CA GLU A 120 5.13 4.88 -16.05
C GLU A 120 3.79 5.56 -15.75
N LEU A 121 3.74 6.52 -14.83
CA LEU A 121 2.54 7.30 -14.52
C LEU A 121 1.96 8.00 -15.77
N LYS A 122 2.82 8.52 -16.65
CA LYS A 122 2.41 9.16 -17.91
C LYS A 122 1.89 8.20 -18.98
N SER A 123 2.04 6.89 -18.79
CA SER A 123 1.68 5.90 -19.80
C SER A 123 0.20 5.59 -19.89
N ASN A 124 -0.65 6.16 -19.02
CA ASN A 124 -2.11 5.97 -19.02
C ASN A 124 -2.54 4.49 -18.81
N ARG A 125 -1.73 3.70 -18.08
CA ARG A 125 -1.96 2.26 -17.88
C ARG A 125 -2.48 1.89 -16.48
N TYR A 126 -2.30 2.77 -15.51
CA TYR A 126 -2.46 2.45 -14.09
C TYR A 126 -3.72 3.08 -13.52
N ARG A 127 -4.43 2.30 -12.70
CA ARG A 127 -5.59 2.76 -11.93
C ARG A 127 -5.20 3.13 -10.49
N MET A 128 -4.18 2.46 -9.95
CA MET A 128 -3.63 2.77 -8.64
C MET A 128 -2.10 2.62 -8.60
N ILE A 129 -1.49 3.29 -7.63
CA ILE A 129 -0.05 3.23 -7.37
C ILE A 129 0.24 2.95 -5.90
N PHE A 130 1.23 2.10 -5.66
CA PHE A 130 1.71 1.73 -4.33
C PHE A 130 3.13 2.26 -4.19
N ILE A 131 3.38 3.14 -3.22
CA ILE A 131 4.63 3.89 -3.11
C ILE A 131 5.30 3.58 -1.78
N THR A 132 6.52 3.03 -1.81
CA THR A 132 7.40 3.02 -0.64
C THR A 132 8.32 4.23 -0.67
N CYS A 133 8.60 4.79 0.50
CA CYS A 133 9.40 6.01 0.61
C CYS A 133 10.89 5.72 0.84
N SER A 134 11.73 6.64 0.36
CA SER A 134 13.18 6.65 0.58
C SER A 134 13.55 7.39 1.87
N PRO A 135 14.80 7.25 2.35
CA PRO A 135 15.30 8.04 3.48
C PRO A 135 15.60 9.50 3.11
N GLY A 136 15.50 9.88 1.83
CA GLY A 136 15.71 11.25 1.39
C GLY A 136 17.17 11.65 1.14
N ASP A 137 18.09 10.71 0.95
CA ASP A 137 19.53 10.97 0.77
C ASP A 137 19.98 11.05 -0.70
N GLY A 138 19.05 10.93 -1.64
CA GLY A 138 19.31 10.94 -3.08
C GLY A 138 19.79 9.60 -3.65
N ILE A 139 19.82 8.52 -2.86
CA ILE A 139 20.15 7.17 -3.35
C ILE A 139 18.85 6.39 -3.58
N MET A 140 18.61 5.97 -4.83
CA MET A 140 17.41 5.24 -5.22
C MET A 140 17.50 3.73 -4.86
N ALA A 141 16.39 3.01 -5.07
CA ALA A 141 16.30 1.57 -4.77
C ALA A 141 17.21 0.70 -5.65
N LYS A 142 17.57 1.20 -6.85
CA LYS A 142 18.47 0.56 -7.81
C LYS A 142 19.38 1.60 -8.46
N GLU A 143 20.40 1.13 -9.16
CA GLU A 143 21.24 1.95 -10.02
C GLU A 143 20.39 2.72 -11.04
N CYS A 144 20.68 4.00 -11.20
CA CYS A 144 19.91 4.97 -11.95
C CYS A 144 20.81 6.13 -12.40
N ASP A 145 20.26 7.04 -13.21
CA ASP A 145 20.99 8.22 -13.68
C ASP A 145 21.40 9.16 -12.53
N ASP A 146 22.56 9.82 -12.66
CA ASP A 146 23.12 10.71 -11.63
C ASP A 146 22.24 11.92 -11.27
N ASP A 147 21.41 12.39 -12.20
CA ASP A 147 20.49 13.53 -12.01
C ASP A 147 19.09 13.12 -11.54
N VAL A 148 18.88 11.85 -11.17
CA VAL A 148 17.54 11.35 -10.82
C VAL A 148 16.96 12.10 -9.62
N ASP A 149 17.78 12.50 -8.66
CA ASP A 149 17.35 13.24 -7.47
C ASP A 149 16.72 14.60 -7.81
N GLN A 150 17.00 15.16 -8.99
CA GLN A 150 16.39 16.39 -9.48
C GLN A 150 14.90 16.25 -9.87
N TYR A 151 14.35 15.04 -9.76
CA TYR A 151 12.99 14.70 -10.17
C TYR A 151 12.03 14.43 -9.01
N ALA A 152 12.46 14.54 -7.75
CA ALA A 152 11.59 14.28 -6.59
C ALA A 152 10.31 15.15 -6.61
N ASP A 153 10.45 16.46 -6.83
CA ASP A 153 9.32 17.39 -6.96
C ASP A 153 8.41 17.09 -8.15
N ALA A 154 9.01 16.75 -9.29
CA ALA A 154 8.27 16.37 -10.49
C ALA A 154 7.50 15.07 -10.26
N PHE A 155 8.08 14.12 -9.54
CA PHE A 155 7.48 12.85 -9.18
C PHE A 155 6.26 13.05 -8.28
N VAL A 156 6.37 13.76 -7.16
CA VAL A 156 5.21 14.00 -6.28
C VAL A 156 4.12 14.83 -6.98
N SER A 157 4.50 15.67 -7.95
CA SER A 157 3.53 16.39 -8.80
C SER A 157 2.80 15.46 -9.77
N CYS A 158 3.51 14.50 -10.39
CA CYS A 158 2.87 13.41 -11.15
C CYS A 158 1.89 12.61 -10.29
N VAL A 159 2.26 12.27 -9.05
CA VAL A 159 1.39 11.55 -8.12
C VAL A 159 0.15 12.37 -7.77
N HIS A 160 0.31 13.68 -7.54
CA HIS A 160 -0.82 14.57 -7.27
C HIS A 160 -1.79 14.62 -8.45
N GLU A 161 -1.28 14.85 -9.66
CA GLU A 161 -2.11 14.87 -10.88
C GLU A 161 -2.79 13.53 -11.15
N PHE A 162 -2.08 12.42 -10.91
CA PHE A 162 -2.66 11.09 -11.00
C PHE A 162 -3.86 10.93 -10.06
N ASN A 163 -3.71 11.34 -8.80
CA ASN A 163 -4.78 11.28 -7.82
C ASN A 163 -5.94 12.24 -8.13
N LYS A 164 -5.66 13.48 -8.53
CA LYS A 164 -6.67 14.47 -8.92
C LYS A 164 -7.57 14.03 -10.07
N ARG A 165 -7.11 13.08 -10.88
CA ARG A 165 -7.84 12.50 -12.02
C ARG A 165 -8.60 11.21 -11.69
N GLY A 166 -8.51 10.73 -10.45
CA GLY A 166 -9.24 9.54 -9.98
C GLY A 166 -8.32 8.39 -9.55
N GLY A 167 -7.01 8.54 -9.72
CA GLY A 167 -6.04 7.50 -9.40
C GLY A 167 -5.94 7.20 -7.90
N GLY A 168 -6.02 5.92 -7.55
CA GLY A 168 -5.83 5.45 -6.17
C GLY A 168 -4.36 5.52 -5.76
N VAL A 169 -4.07 6.13 -4.61
CA VAL A 169 -2.69 6.27 -4.10
C VAL A 169 -2.53 5.58 -2.74
N TYR A 170 -1.57 4.67 -2.64
CA TYR A 170 -1.16 4.08 -1.38
C TYR A 170 0.26 4.56 -1.03
N TRP A 171 0.38 5.31 0.07
CA TRP A 171 1.66 5.66 0.68
C TRP A 171 2.03 4.67 1.78
N PHE A 172 3.10 3.91 1.55
CA PHE A 172 3.74 3.07 2.57
C PHE A 172 4.91 3.84 3.16
N LEU A 173 4.71 4.32 4.39
CA LEU A 173 5.72 4.98 5.21
C LEU A 173 6.35 3.95 6.14
N ASN A 174 7.53 4.25 6.66
CA ASN A 174 8.13 3.51 7.76
C ASN A 174 8.70 4.52 8.77
N ASN A 175 9.37 4.09 9.84
CA ASN A 175 10.02 5.02 10.77
C ASN A 175 10.92 6.03 10.02
N TYR A 176 11.00 7.25 10.56
CA TYR A 176 11.91 8.25 10.01
C TYR A 176 13.34 7.68 9.93
N PRO A 177 14.07 7.88 8.82
CA PRO A 177 13.83 8.85 7.74
C PRO A 177 13.02 8.33 6.52
N PHE A 178 12.50 7.11 6.53
CA PHE A 178 11.88 6.42 5.38
C PHE A 178 10.46 6.90 5.05
N THR A 179 10.31 8.21 4.90
CA THR A 179 9.04 8.92 4.71
C THR A 179 9.15 10.08 3.72
N TYR A 180 10.31 10.25 3.07
CA TYR A 180 10.67 11.48 2.37
C TYR A 180 9.62 11.94 1.35
N GLU A 181 9.18 11.06 0.45
CA GLU A 181 8.28 11.43 -0.63
C GLU A 181 6.87 11.73 -0.16
N ALA A 182 6.39 11.02 0.86
CA ALA A 182 5.13 11.34 1.50
C ALA A 182 5.20 12.74 2.15
N ASP A 183 6.23 13.01 2.95
CA ASP A 183 6.40 14.32 3.58
C ASP A 183 6.50 15.45 2.54
N LEU A 184 7.25 15.24 1.45
CA LEU A 184 7.35 16.19 0.35
C LEU A 184 5.99 16.42 -0.34
N TYR A 185 5.25 15.35 -0.62
CA TYR A 185 3.91 15.41 -1.23
C TYR A 185 2.94 16.23 -0.36
N PHE A 186 2.82 15.87 0.92
CA PHE A 186 1.90 16.57 1.82
C PHE A 186 2.33 18.01 2.06
N LYS A 187 3.63 18.28 2.22
CA LYS A 187 4.15 19.65 2.44
C LYS A 187 3.75 20.56 1.29
N LYS A 188 3.82 20.04 0.07
CA LYS A 188 3.64 20.80 -1.16
C LYS A 188 2.18 21.02 -1.54
N PHE A 189 1.33 20.02 -1.36
CA PHE A 189 -0.07 20.08 -1.80
C PHE A 189 -1.07 20.32 -0.67
N TYR A 190 -0.66 20.10 0.58
CA TYR A 190 -1.50 20.26 1.77
C TYR A 190 -0.91 21.24 2.80
N GLY A 191 0.36 21.65 2.66
CA GLY A 191 0.99 22.65 3.53
C GLY A 191 1.55 22.09 4.85
N PHE A 192 1.65 20.78 5.01
CA PHE A 192 2.18 20.12 6.21
C PHE A 192 2.84 18.78 5.86
N GLU A 193 3.69 18.22 6.72
CA GLU A 193 4.30 16.90 6.50
C GLU A 193 3.45 15.75 7.05
N ALA A 194 3.48 14.60 6.38
CA ALA A 194 2.71 13.42 6.77
C ALA A 194 3.12 12.90 8.15
N VAL A 195 4.42 12.99 8.48
CA VAL A 195 4.96 12.66 9.80
C VAL A 195 4.81 13.86 10.74
N GLY A 196 4.19 13.63 11.89
CA GLY A 196 3.98 14.67 12.91
C GLY A 196 5.15 14.81 13.90
N ASP A 197 5.98 13.77 14.01
CA ASP A 197 7.14 13.74 14.91
C ASP A 197 8.23 12.85 14.30
N ARG A 198 9.32 13.49 13.82
CA ARG A 198 10.43 12.82 13.13
C ARG A 198 11.39 12.12 14.09
N ASP A 199 11.40 12.51 15.36
CA ASP A 199 12.26 11.93 16.39
C ASP A 199 11.60 10.71 17.05
N LYS A 200 10.28 10.60 16.94
CA LYS A 200 9.53 9.45 17.47
C LYS A 200 9.46 8.30 16.46
N THR A 201 10.07 7.17 16.85
CA THR A 201 9.81 5.85 16.27
C THR A 201 8.89 5.07 17.19
N ILE A 202 7.81 4.52 16.65
CA ILE A 202 6.90 3.63 17.38
C ILE A 202 7.38 2.19 17.20
N ASN A 203 7.47 1.45 18.30
CA ASN A 203 7.79 0.03 18.29
C ASN A 203 6.49 -0.76 18.23
N GLY A 204 6.17 -1.30 17.06
CA GLY A 204 5.01 -2.17 16.92
C GLY A 204 5.35 -3.62 17.23
N GLY A 205 4.73 -4.54 16.50
CA GLY A 205 4.90 -5.98 16.66
C GLY A 205 3.70 -6.69 17.28
N LYS A 206 2.57 -6.00 17.45
CA LYS A 206 1.31 -6.60 17.90
C LYS A 206 0.28 -6.68 16.77
N VAL A 207 -0.74 -7.49 17.02
CA VAL A 207 -1.89 -7.66 16.14
C VAL A 207 -3.02 -6.80 16.67
N MET A 208 -3.57 -5.96 15.81
CA MET A 208 -4.74 -5.13 16.08
C MET A 208 -6.01 -5.94 15.86
N GLU A 209 -7.03 -5.70 16.69
CA GLU A 209 -8.32 -6.37 16.62
C GLU A 209 -9.39 -5.47 16.01
N ARG A 210 -10.35 -6.06 15.30
CA ARG A 210 -11.50 -5.30 14.79
C ARG A 210 -12.33 -4.74 15.94
N LEU A 211 -12.73 -3.49 15.82
CA LEU A 211 -13.74 -2.86 16.68
C LEU A 211 -14.90 -2.33 15.84
N GLU A 212 -16.13 -2.68 16.24
CA GLU A 212 -17.36 -2.12 15.67
C GLU A 212 -17.58 -0.68 16.16
N CYS A 213 -16.71 0.22 15.72
CA CYS A 213 -16.75 1.64 16.05
C CYS A 213 -16.17 2.44 14.88
N GLU A 214 -16.61 3.69 14.71
CA GLU A 214 -16.05 4.60 13.70
C GLU A 214 -14.73 5.26 14.12
N SER A 215 -14.35 5.14 15.40
CA SER A 215 -13.13 5.71 15.97
C SER A 215 -12.37 4.63 16.72
N PRO A 216 -11.23 4.15 16.20
CA PRO A 216 -10.56 3.01 16.79
C PRO A 216 -9.84 3.47 18.06
N THR A 217 -9.76 2.57 19.05
CA THR A 217 -8.90 2.77 20.23
C THR A 217 -7.55 2.08 20.01
N ALA A 218 -6.60 2.24 20.93
CA ALA A 218 -5.28 1.63 20.81
C ALA A 218 -5.38 0.11 20.59
N GLY A 219 -4.62 -0.41 19.61
CA GLY A 219 -4.62 -1.83 19.24
C GLY A 219 -5.86 -2.27 18.44
N HIS A 220 -6.61 -1.34 17.85
CA HIS A 220 -7.83 -1.67 17.10
C HIS A 220 -7.90 -1.01 15.73
N PHE A 221 -8.72 -1.57 14.84
CA PHE A 221 -9.15 -0.94 13.59
C PHE A 221 -10.67 -0.94 13.44
N CYS A 222 -11.18 0.02 12.69
CA CYS A 222 -12.61 0.26 12.54
C CYS A 222 -13.26 -0.61 11.45
N THR A 223 -14.53 -0.93 11.66
CA THR A 223 -15.45 -1.30 10.59
C THR A 223 -15.90 -0.05 9.82
N ILE A 224 -15.78 -0.04 8.50
CA ILE A 224 -16.32 1.01 7.64
C ILE A 224 -17.62 0.50 7.02
N GLY A 225 -18.75 1.09 7.42
CA GLY A 225 -20.09 0.70 6.95
C GLY A 225 -20.84 -0.08 8.02
N GLY A 226 -21.47 0.66 8.94
CA GLY A 226 -22.44 0.07 9.86
C GLY A 226 -23.52 -0.68 9.07
N ASN A 227 -23.72 -1.95 9.42
CA ASN A 227 -24.60 -2.93 8.80
C ASN A 227 -24.02 -3.59 7.52
N ALA A 228 -23.71 -4.89 7.63
CA ALA A 228 -23.13 -5.75 6.58
C ALA A 228 -24.01 -5.91 5.31
N THR A 229 -25.15 -5.23 5.24
CA THR A 229 -26.14 -5.29 4.16
C THR A 229 -26.29 -3.97 3.41
N ASP A 230 -25.59 -2.90 3.81
CA ASP A 230 -25.59 -1.64 3.07
C ASP A 230 -24.61 -1.68 1.89
N LEU A 231 -25.04 -2.35 0.83
CA LEU A 231 -24.36 -2.47 -0.46
C LEU A 231 -24.25 -1.14 -1.22
N SER A 232 -24.74 -0.01 -0.67
CA SER A 232 -24.54 1.32 -1.27
C SER A 232 -23.14 1.90 -1.01
N THR A 233 -22.38 1.29 -0.09
CA THR A 233 -20.93 1.54 0.10
C THR A 233 -20.15 0.28 -0.26
N CYS A 234 -20.00 0.02 -1.56
CA CYS A 234 -19.40 -1.18 -2.19
C CYS A 234 -17.91 -1.49 -1.85
N ASP A 235 -17.37 -0.97 -0.75
CA ASP A 235 -15.96 -0.60 -0.63
C ASP A 235 -15.40 -0.75 0.80
N SER A 236 -15.90 -1.71 1.57
CA SER A 236 -15.43 -1.93 2.94
C SER A 236 -13.95 -2.37 2.93
N LEU A 237 -13.06 -1.42 3.23
CA LEU A 237 -11.63 -1.64 3.46
C LEU A 237 -11.38 -2.77 4.48
N ASP A 238 -12.28 -2.96 5.42
CA ASP A 238 -12.21 -3.96 6.47
C ASP A 238 -12.83 -5.31 6.08
N PHE A 239 -13.42 -5.51 4.90
CA PHE A 239 -14.15 -6.74 4.56
C PHE A 239 -13.38 -8.04 4.91
N GLY A 240 -13.98 -8.88 5.75
CA GLY A 240 -13.44 -10.18 6.15
C GLY A 240 -12.13 -10.14 6.96
N ILE A 241 -11.74 -8.99 7.50
CA ILE A 241 -10.54 -8.82 8.32
C ILE A 241 -10.89 -8.85 9.82
N GLU A 242 -10.46 -9.86 10.57
CA GLU A 242 -10.66 -9.86 12.04
C GLU A 242 -9.48 -9.21 12.77
N HIS A 243 -8.29 -9.32 12.17
CA HIS A 243 -7.02 -8.94 12.76
C HIS A 243 -6.15 -8.23 11.72
N ILE A 244 -5.31 -7.29 12.14
CA ILE A 244 -4.28 -6.69 11.27
C ILE A 244 -2.99 -6.54 12.07
N PHE A 245 -1.90 -7.13 11.61
CA PHE A 245 -0.59 -6.85 12.18
C PHE A 245 -0.21 -5.37 12.01
N GLU A 246 0.19 -4.69 13.07
CA GLU A 246 0.40 -3.23 13.03
C GLU A 246 1.67 -2.81 12.28
N GLY A 247 2.64 -3.72 12.15
CA GLY A 247 4.00 -3.45 11.65
C GLY A 247 5.01 -3.48 12.80
N THR A 248 6.31 -3.66 12.51
CA THR A 248 7.34 -3.70 13.58
C THR A 248 7.91 -2.32 13.93
N LYS A 249 8.02 -1.43 12.94
CA LYS A 249 8.51 -0.06 13.10
C LYS A 249 7.57 0.86 12.35
N LEU A 250 7.14 1.93 13.02
CA LEU A 250 6.19 2.88 12.46
C LEU A 250 6.65 4.32 12.72
N CYS A 251 6.33 5.21 11.80
CA CYS A 251 6.40 6.65 12.04
C CYS A 251 5.14 7.17 12.73
N LYS A 252 5.26 8.26 13.49
CA LYS A 252 4.08 8.96 14.03
C LYS A 252 3.47 9.89 12.99
N LEU A 253 2.26 9.58 12.54
CA LEU A 253 1.52 10.41 11.57
C LEU A 253 1.07 11.75 12.19
N ASN A 254 0.92 12.76 11.35
CA ASN A 254 0.40 14.07 11.69
C ASN A 254 -1.14 14.06 11.70
N GLU A 255 -1.72 13.26 12.60
CA GLU A 255 -3.17 12.95 12.66
C GLU A 255 -4.04 14.19 12.49
N GLY A 256 -3.83 15.22 13.32
CA GLY A 256 -4.68 16.41 13.31
C GLY A 256 -4.59 17.26 12.05
N GLN A 257 -3.49 17.20 11.28
CA GLN A 257 -3.42 17.87 9.98
C GLN A 257 -4.00 17.00 8.86
N LEU A 258 -3.78 15.69 8.92
CA LEU A 258 -4.36 14.72 8.00
C LEU A 258 -5.90 14.71 8.11
N GLU A 259 -6.47 14.74 9.31
CA GLU A 259 -7.91 14.85 9.53
C GLU A 259 -8.48 16.14 8.93
N LYS A 260 -7.80 17.28 9.11
CA LYS A 260 -8.18 18.56 8.48
C LYS A 260 -8.11 18.51 6.95
N ALA A 261 -7.23 17.67 6.40
CA ALA A 261 -7.12 17.39 4.97
C ALA A 261 -8.18 16.39 4.46
N GLY A 262 -9.06 15.88 5.33
CA GLY A 262 -10.15 14.96 4.99
C GLY A 262 -9.80 13.48 5.14
N PHE A 263 -8.67 13.15 5.77
CA PHE A 263 -8.36 11.76 6.11
C PHE A 263 -9.14 11.32 7.35
N ARG A 264 -9.42 10.02 7.43
CA ARG A 264 -10.03 9.34 8.58
C ARG A 264 -9.08 8.29 9.08
N ILE A 265 -9.10 8.05 10.38
CA ILE A 265 -8.30 7.00 11.02
C ILE A 265 -9.00 5.68 10.79
N PHE A 266 -8.29 4.72 10.20
CA PHE A 266 -8.76 3.35 10.05
C PHE A 266 -8.28 2.46 11.19
N ALA A 267 -7.02 2.61 11.59
CA ALA A 267 -6.40 1.78 12.61
C ALA A 267 -5.51 2.59 13.55
N ARG A 268 -5.48 2.20 14.82
CA ARG A 268 -4.52 2.68 15.81
C ARG A 268 -3.67 1.52 16.30
N GLU A 269 -2.35 1.71 16.24
CA GLU A 269 -1.42 0.74 16.82
C GLU A 269 -1.55 0.71 18.35
N SER A 270 -0.86 -0.24 18.96
CA SER A 270 -1.02 -0.62 20.36
C SER A 270 -0.65 0.46 21.39
N GLU A 271 0.15 1.46 21.03
CA GLU A 271 0.42 2.67 21.84
C GLU A 271 -0.59 3.80 21.59
N GLY A 272 -1.55 3.60 20.69
CA GLY A 272 -2.68 4.50 20.43
C GLY A 272 -2.45 5.57 19.37
N ASN A 273 -1.34 5.56 18.63
CA ASN A 273 -1.10 6.44 17.49
C ASN A 273 -1.81 5.86 16.24
N ALA A 274 -2.26 6.72 15.32
CA ALA A 274 -2.83 6.27 14.06
C ALA A 274 -1.75 5.53 13.25
N SER A 275 -2.04 4.28 12.88
CA SER A 275 -1.15 3.46 12.08
C SER A 275 -1.56 3.44 10.61
N ILE A 276 -2.85 3.55 10.33
CA ILE A 276 -3.44 3.59 9.00
C ILE A 276 -4.49 4.71 8.95
N MET A 277 -4.35 5.60 7.97
CA MET A 277 -5.35 6.63 7.66
C MET A 277 -5.73 6.54 6.18
N PHE A 278 -6.98 6.88 5.86
CA PHE A 278 -7.46 6.87 4.48
C PHE A 278 -8.26 8.14 4.18
N LYS A 279 -8.29 8.55 2.93
CA LYS A 279 -9.12 9.63 2.42
C LYS A 279 -10.02 9.07 1.33
N GLU A 280 -11.30 9.10 1.62
CA GLU A 280 -12.34 8.74 0.65
C GLU A 280 -12.45 9.83 -0.43
N ARG A 281 -12.98 9.44 -1.58
CA ARG A 281 -13.39 10.38 -2.61
C ARG A 281 -14.44 11.34 -2.04
N LYS A 282 -14.30 12.63 -2.36
CA LYS A 282 -15.36 13.60 -2.10
C LYS A 282 -16.45 13.52 -3.18
N GLU A 283 -17.71 13.48 -2.79
CA GLU A 283 -18.84 13.51 -3.72
C GLU A 283 -18.72 14.69 -4.70
N GLY A 284 -18.94 14.43 -5.99
CA GLY A 284 -18.78 15.41 -7.07
C GLY A 284 -17.32 15.77 -7.43
N SER A 285 -16.33 15.21 -6.74
CA SER A 285 -14.91 15.33 -7.08
C SER A 285 -14.47 14.19 -8.02
N GLN A 286 -13.52 14.47 -8.91
CA GLN A 286 -12.78 13.44 -9.67
C GLN A 286 -11.55 12.92 -8.91
N GLU A 287 -11.27 13.44 -7.72
CA GLU A 287 -10.11 13.01 -6.93
C GLU A 287 -10.28 11.56 -6.46
N GLY A 288 -9.23 10.76 -6.66
CA GLY A 288 -9.18 9.36 -6.27
C GLY A 288 -8.95 9.17 -4.77
N ARG A 289 -9.14 7.93 -4.35
CA ARG A 289 -8.92 7.47 -2.97
C ARG A 289 -7.45 7.47 -2.58
N MET A 290 -7.16 7.64 -1.29
CA MET A 290 -5.79 7.59 -0.78
C MET A 290 -5.69 6.83 0.54
N ILE A 291 -4.61 6.06 0.73
CA ILE A 291 -4.23 5.42 1.99
C ILE A 291 -2.83 5.87 2.39
N ILE A 292 -2.63 6.09 3.68
CA ILE A 292 -1.34 6.27 4.33
C ILE A 292 -1.21 5.17 5.39
N ASP A 293 -0.25 4.26 5.21
CA ASP A 293 0.11 3.25 6.20
C ASP A 293 1.51 3.56 6.71
N SER A 294 1.66 3.64 8.03
CA SER A 294 2.91 3.98 8.71
C SER A 294 3.92 2.82 8.79
N ALA A 295 3.59 1.63 8.28
CA ALA A 295 4.44 0.44 8.30
C ALA A 295 4.62 -0.24 6.92
N ALA A 296 5.59 0.23 6.14
CA ALA A 296 5.91 -0.28 4.81
C ALA A 296 6.40 -1.74 4.82
N THR A 297 6.90 -2.23 5.96
CA THR A 297 7.39 -3.60 6.16
C THR A 297 6.31 -4.67 5.95
N LYS A 298 5.02 -4.30 6.03
CA LYS A 298 3.84 -5.11 5.63
C LYS A 298 3.89 -5.60 4.18
N LEU A 299 4.56 -4.87 3.28
CA LEU A 299 4.77 -5.29 1.89
C LEU A 299 5.89 -6.31 1.71
N PHE A 300 6.68 -6.59 2.75
CA PHE A 300 7.87 -7.42 2.67
C PHE A 300 7.76 -8.59 3.64
N LEU A 301 8.47 -8.52 4.77
CA LEU A 301 8.57 -9.61 5.74
C LEU A 301 7.23 -9.92 6.40
N GLU A 302 6.47 -8.87 6.73
CA GLU A 302 5.29 -8.99 7.58
C GLU A 302 4.03 -9.31 6.77
N PHE A 303 4.16 -9.56 5.47
CA PHE A 303 3.03 -9.88 4.61
C PHE A 303 2.29 -11.16 5.05
N THR A 304 3.00 -12.09 5.67
CA THR A 304 2.46 -13.35 6.21
C THR A 304 1.86 -13.21 7.61
N GLU A 305 2.03 -12.05 8.26
CA GLU A 305 1.45 -11.79 9.57
C GLU A 305 -0.08 -11.65 9.48
N ASP A 306 -0.76 -11.91 10.59
CA ASP A 306 -2.20 -12.09 10.62
C ASP A 306 -2.97 -10.91 10.01
N GLY A 307 -3.89 -11.25 9.11
CA GLY A 307 -4.71 -10.36 8.29
C GLY A 307 -3.99 -9.39 7.34
N THR A 308 -2.66 -9.29 7.35
CA THR A 308 -1.90 -8.34 6.51
C THR A 308 -2.14 -8.57 5.02
N ALA A 309 -2.08 -9.82 4.56
CA ALA A 309 -2.33 -10.15 3.16
C ALA A 309 -3.75 -9.78 2.69
N ARG A 310 -4.74 -9.89 3.58
CA ARG A 310 -6.12 -9.48 3.28
C ARG A 310 -6.26 -7.97 3.27
N TRP A 311 -5.68 -7.28 4.25
CA TRP A 311 -5.63 -5.81 4.28
C TRP A 311 -5.07 -5.24 2.97
N ILE A 312 -3.90 -5.71 2.53
CA ILE A 312 -3.27 -5.27 1.28
C ILE A 312 -4.17 -5.56 0.06
N SER A 313 -4.86 -6.71 0.06
CA SER A 313 -5.82 -7.07 -0.99
C SER A 313 -7.03 -6.14 -1.03
N ASN A 314 -7.64 -5.87 0.12
CA ASN A 314 -8.81 -5.00 0.22
C ASN A 314 -8.45 -3.57 -0.16
N ALA A 315 -7.30 -3.08 0.30
CA ALA A 315 -6.80 -1.77 -0.08
C ALA A 315 -6.59 -1.63 -1.60
N ALA A 316 -6.07 -2.66 -2.27
CA ALA A 316 -5.92 -2.63 -3.73
C ALA A 316 -7.28 -2.56 -4.44
N VAL A 317 -8.26 -3.35 -4.01
CA VAL A 317 -9.61 -3.34 -4.56
C VAL A 317 -10.27 -1.98 -4.33
N TRP A 318 -10.20 -1.46 -3.10
CA TRP A 318 -10.77 -0.17 -2.72
C TRP A 318 -10.14 1.00 -3.49
N LEU A 319 -8.82 1.01 -3.63
CA LEU A 319 -8.10 2.03 -4.41
C LEU A 319 -8.35 1.92 -5.93
N CYS A 320 -8.87 0.78 -6.40
CA CYS A 320 -9.20 0.59 -7.81
C CYS A 320 -10.34 1.51 -8.26
N ASN A 321 -11.30 1.81 -7.37
CA ASN A 321 -12.50 2.58 -7.69
C ASN A 321 -13.11 2.04 -9.00
N ALA A 322 -13.39 0.74 -9.00
CA ALA A 322 -13.84 0.00 -10.17
C ALA A 322 -15.26 0.41 -10.56
N GLU A 323 -16.09 0.75 -9.57
CA GLU A 323 -17.46 1.24 -9.71
C GLU A 323 -17.56 2.42 -10.69
N GLU A 324 -16.76 3.47 -10.51
CA GLU A 324 -16.78 4.64 -11.40
C GLU A 324 -16.25 4.29 -12.79
N TYR A 325 -15.20 3.47 -12.88
CA TYR A 325 -14.67 3.05 -14.17
C TYR A 325 -15.71 2.27 -14.97
N GLU A 326 -16.46 1.38 -14.31
CA GLU A 326 -17.48 0.58 -14.97
C GLU A 326 -18.66 1.44 -15.46
N GLU A 327 -19.07 2.44 -14.69
CA GLU A 327 -20.07 3.42 -15.13
C GLU A 327 -19.61 4.24 -16.35
N GLU A 328 -18.35 4.68 -16.36
CA GLU A 328 -17.76 5.41 -17.48
C GLU A 328 -17.58 4.52 -18.71
N ARG A 329 -17.13 3.27 -18.52
CA ARG A 329 -16.96 2.27 -19.57
C ARG A 329 -18.28 1.88 -20.21
N ALA A 330 -19.37 1.80 -19.43
CA ALA A 330 -20.71 1.56 -19.97
C ALA A 330 -21.14 2.64 -20.96
N LYS A 331 -20.71 3.90 -20.74
CA LYS A 331 -20.96 5.04 -21.65
C LYS A 331 -19.94 5.08 -22.80
N ASN A 332 -18.72 4.61 -22.58
CA ASN A 332 -17.64 4.56 -23.57
C ASN A 332 -16.86 3.23 -23.50
N PRO A 333 -17.27 2.19 -24.25
CA PRO A 333 -16.64 0.86 -24.16
C PRO A 333 -15.18 0.79 -24.59
N LYS A 334 -14.64 1.84 -25.25
CA LYS A 334 -13.23 1.94 -25.66
C LYS A 334 -12.37 2.64 -24.61
N MET A 335 -12.94 3.06 -23.49
CA MET A 335 -12.22 3.72 -22.42
C MET A 335 -11.14 2.79 -21.84
N LEU A 336 -9.96 3.35 -21.60
CA LEU A 336 -8.88 2.67 -20.91
C LEU A 336 -9.04 2.89 -19.40
N SER A 337 -8.61 1.93 -18.59
CA SER A 337 -8.71 2.00 -17.13
C SER A 337 -7.73 2.98 -16.48
N GLY A 338 -6.67 3.36 -17.19
CA GLY A 338 -5.67 4.29 -16.67
C GLY A 338 -6.03 5.77 -16.84
N PHE A 339 -5.21 6.64 -16.23
CA PHE A 339 -5.36 8.09 -16.28
C PHE A 339 -4.28 8.77 -17.11
N LYS A 340 -4.70 9.67 -18.01
CA LYS A 340 -3.78 10.47 -18.83
C LYS A 340 -3.31 11.68 -18.03
N ILE A 341 -2.01 11.73 -17.75
CA ILE A 341 -1.37 12.86 -17.08
C ILE A 341 -0.95 13.90 -18.13
N ASP A 342 -1.31 15.16 -17.89
CA ASP A 342 -0.90 16.28 -18.74
C ASP A 342 0.49 16.79 -18.30
N GLU A 343 1.38 16.96 -19.28
CA GLU A 343 2.78 17.37 -19.04
C GLU A 343 2.90 18.81 -18.55
N THR A 344 1.90 19.65 -18.79
CA THR A 344 1.90 21.07 -18.40
C THR A 344 1.93 21.29 -16.89
N PHE A 345 1.55 20.29 -16.10
CA PHE A 345 1.51 20.34 -14.64
C PHE A 345 2.80 19.84 -13.97
N LEU A 346 3.73 19.30 -14.75
CA LEU A 346 4.99 18.81 -14.21
C LEU A 346 5.88 19.98 -13.81
N LEU A 347 6.22 20.02 -12.53
CA LEU A 347 7.22 20.96 -12.07
C LEU A 347 8.54 20.76 -12.79
N LYS A 348 9.26 21.87 -12.94
CA LYS A 348 10.62 21.88 -13.47
C LYS A 348 11.53 21.02 -12.59
N LYS A 349 12.57 20.46 -13.21
CA LYS A 349 13.66 19.79 -12.49
C LYS A 349 14.20 20.72 -11.40
N MET A 350 14.26 20.22 -10.18
CA MET A 350 14.76 20.95 -9.03
C MET A 350 15.60 20.00 -8.18
N PRO A 351 16.80 20.40 -7.73
CA PRO A 351 17.59 19.58 -6.82
C PRO A 351 16.78 19.20 -5.58
N MET A 352 16.83 17.91 -5.22
CA MET A 352 16.23 17.37 -4.01
C MET A 352 16.75 18.11 -2.76
N GLU A 353 15.85 18.46 -1.85
CA GLU A 353 16.21 18.87 -0.48
C GLU A 353 16.63 17.63 0.32
N LYS A 354 17.90 17.22 0.21
CA LYS A 354 18.39 15.99 0.83
C LYS A 354 18.32 16.06 2.36
N ARG A 355 17.88 14.97 3.00
CA ARG A 355 17.92 14.79 4.45
C ARG A 355 19.34 14.46 4.90
N GLU A 356 19.81 15.14 5.94
CA GLU A 356 21.03 14.73 6.62
C GLU A 356 20.77 13.46 7.43
N LEU A 357 21.28 12.34 6.94
CA LEU A 357 21.23 11.08 7.68
C LEU A 357 22.39 11.01 8.66
N LYS A 358 22.10 10.72 9.92
CA LYS A 358 23.13 10.24 10.86
C LYS A 358 23.60 8.88 10.36
N ARG A 359 24.68 8.87 9.56
CA ARG A 359 25.31 7.62 9.12
C ARG A 359 25.80 6.89 10.37
N TYR A 360 25.34 5.65 10.56
CA TYR A 360 26.00 4.72 11.46
C TYR A 360 27.42 4.54 10.93
N SER A 361 28.41 4.96 11.71
CA SER A 361 29.81 5.00 11.30
C SER A 361 30.28 3.62 10.83
N LYS A 362 30.88 3.56 9.63
CA LYS A 362 31.71 2.42 9.23
C LYS A 362 32.85 2.30 10.23
N ILE A 363 32.82 1.30 11.10
CA ILE A 363 34.02 0.89 11.83
C ILE A 363 34.90 0.19 10.78
N SER A 364 36.00 0.87 10.45
CA SER A 364 37.08 0.41 9.57
C SER A 364 37.78 -0.82 10.12
#